data_AF-A0AA47MS75-F1
#
_entry.id   AF-A0AA47MS75-F1
#
_cell.length_a   1.000
_cell.length_b   1.000
_cell.length_c   1.000
_cell.angle_alpha   90.00
_cell.angle_beta   90.00
_cell.angle_gamma   90.00
#
_symmetry.space_group_name_H-M   'P 1'
#
loop_
_entity.id
_entity.type
_entity.pdbx_description
1 polymer ?
#
loop_
_entity_poly.entity_id
_entity_poly.type
_entity_poly.pdbx_seq_one_letter_code
_entity_poly.pdbx_strand_id
1 'polypeptide(L)'
;MSPQRFPHSFLPALLAGILPGAGGWSPLNSDRYQWLEVDLGGRTRITAVATQGRYGSSDWLTSYLLMFSDTGNNWKQYRQEDSIGSFPGNTNADSVMQHTLQQPVLARYLRLVPLDWNPSGRIGLRLEAYGCPYASDVVGFDGSSGLSYRFGPRPRQRAKESISLKFKTLRRSGTLLHGQGPVEHSLTLELESGKLRLLLRQGSTPVHTYGTTMMLTSIGLVQRDTTSQ
;
A
#
# COMPACT_ATOMS: atom_id res chain seq x y z
N MET A 1 16.07 27.86 22.51
CA MET A 1 16.23 26.81 21.48
C MET A 1 14.85 26.49 20.93
N SER A 2 14.60 26.91 19.70
CA SER A 2 13.28 26.85 19.05
C SER A 2 12.91 25.41 18.65
N PRO A 3 11.64 25.01 18.76
CA PRO A 3 11.18 23.71 18.26
C PRO A 3 11.31 23.68 16.73
N GLN A 4 11.93 22.62 16.22
CA GLN A 4 12.05 22.42 14.77
C GLN A 4 10.66 22.24 14.16
N ARG A 5 10.29 23.21 13.32
CA ARG A 5 9.07 23.24 12.51
C ARG A 5 9.31 22.33 11.30
N PHE A 6 8.62 21.20 11.22
CA PHE A 6 8.62 20.36 10.03
C PHE A 6 7.90 21.09 8.88
N PRO A 7 8.45 21.12 7.65
CA PRO A 7 7.81 21.80 6.53
C PRO A 7 6.57 21.02 6.06
N HIS A 8 5.49 21.76 5.79
CA HIS A 8 4.26 21.24 5.21
C HIS A 8 4.47 20.80 3.75
N SER A 9 4.63 19.50 3.53
CA SER A 9 4.17 18.81 2.32
C SER A 9 4.24 17.30 2.55
N PHE A 10 3.06 16.68 2.72
CA PHE A 10 2.80 15.25 2.95
C PHE A 10 3.25 14.70 4.32
N LEU A 11 2.46 14.96 5.36
CA LEU A 11 2.49 14.15 6.57
C LEU A 11 1.69 12.85 6.30
N PRO A 12 2.28 11.65 6.48
CA PRO A 12 1.52 10.42 6.37
C PRO A 12 0.51 10.31 7.52
N ALA A 13 -0.66 9.71 7.28
CA ALA A 13 -1.69 9.59 8.30
C ALA A 13 -1.26 8.60 9.39
N LEU A 14 -1.57 8.95 10.63
CA LEU A 14 -1.47 8.10 11.81
C LEU A 14 -2.55 7.02 11.72
N LEU A 15 -2.17 5.74 11.74
CA LEU A 15 -3.13 4.64 11.56
C LEU A 15 -3.31 3.78 12.80
N ALA A 16 -2.28 3.66 13.65
CA ALA A 16 -2.35 2.86 14.86
C ALA A 16 -1.22 3.18 15.85
N GLY A 17 -1.61 3.68 17.03
CA GLY A 17 -0.74 3.89 18.18
C GLY A 17 -1.17 3.05 19.38
N ILE A 18 -0.20 2.54 20.17
CA ILE A 18 -0.46 1.66 21.32
C ILE A 18 -0.11 2.35 22.63
N LEU A 19 -1.07 2.37 23.58
CA LEU A 19 -0.83 2.66 25.00
C LEU A 19 -1.82 1.90 25.94
N PRO A 20 -1.49 0.70 26.45
CA PRO A 20 -2.13 0.21 27.67
C PRO A 20 -1.09 -0.10 28.76
N GLY A 21 -1.00 0.81 29.74
CA GLY A 21 -0.32 0.63 31.03
C GLY A 21 1.15 1.10 31.12
N ALA A 22 1.40 2.12 31.96
CA ALA A 22 2.75 2.63 32.32
C ALA A 22 3.66 3.02 31.13
N GLY A 23 3.09 3.63 30.08
CA GLY A 23 3.83 4.37 29.05
C GLY A 23 4.32 3.59 27.82
N GLY A 24 3.91 2.33 27.62
CA GLY A 24 4.24 1.53 26.43
C GLY A 24 4.03 0.03 26.62
N TRP A 25 4.21 -0.77 25.56
CA TRP A 25 4.18 -2.23 25.61
C TRP A 25 5.50 -2.82 26.15
N SER A 26 5.39 -3.90 26.92
CA SER A 26 6.50 -4.74 27.36
C SER A 26 6.00 -6.17 27.49
N PRO A 27 6.70 -7.19 26.97
CA PRO A 27 6.37 -8.59 27.22
C PRO A 27 6.69 -8.97 28.67
N LEU A 28 6.13 -10.10 29.12
CA LEU A 28 6.40 -10.65 30.45
C LEU A 28 7.87 -11.09 30.58
N ASN A 29 8.38 -11.77 29.55
CA ASN A 29 9.76 -12.21 29.43
C ASN A 29 10.43 -11.49 28.26
N SER A 30 11.69 -11.07 28.43
CA SER A 30 12.47 -10.49 27.34
C SER A 30 13.32 -11.58 26.67
N ASP A 31 12.79 -12.14 25.59
CA ASP A 31 13.46 -13.13 24.75
C ASP A 31 13.22 -12.85 23.26
N ARG A 32 13.89 -13.60 22.38
CA ARG A 32 13.81 -13.42 20.91
C ARG A 32 12.53 -14.03 20.29
N TYR A 33 11.62 -14.56 21.09
CA TYR A 33 10.36 -15.16 20.62
C TYR A 33 9.15 -14.25 20.88
N GLN A 34 9.38 -13.02 21.32
CA GLN A 34 8.33 -12.02 21.53
C GLN A 34 7.96 -11.31 20.22
N TRP A 35 6.73 -10.80 20.15
CA TRP A 35 6.32 -9.88 19.10
C TRP A 35 5.21 -8.96 19.58
N LEU A 36 5.14 -7.77 18.99
CA LEU A 36 3.99 -6.88 19.08
C LEU A 36 3.23 -6.93 17.76
N GLU A 37 1.95 -7.31 17.82
CA GLU A 37 1.05 -7.35 16.66
C GLU A 37 0.05 -6.18 16.72
N VAL A 38 -0.21 -5.61 15.55
CA VAL A 38 -1.18 -4.54 15.34
C VAL A 38 -2.13 -4.94 14.22
N ASP A 39 -3.44 -5.00 14.52
CA ASP A 39 -4.49 -5.04 13.50
C ASP A 39 -4.86 -3.60 13.13
N LEU A 40 -4.65 -3.24 11.87
CA LEU A 40 -4.97 -1.91 11.33
C LEU A 40 -6.47 -1.77 10.98
N GLY A 41 -7.28 -2.80 11.24
CA GLY A 41 -8.73 -2.86 10.99
C GLY A 41 -9.10 -3.13 9.53
N GLY A 42 -8.28 -2.66 8.59
CA GLY A 42 -8.46 -2.84 7.15
C GLY A 42 -7.16 -2.96 6.39
N ARG A 43 -7.25 -3.37 5.12
CA ARG A 43 -6.08 -3.42 4.24
C ARG A 43 -5.55 -2.01 4.03
N THR A 44 -4.25 -1.85 4.23
CA THR A 44 -3.63 -0.53 4.39
C THR A 44 -2.32 -0.49 3.62
N ARG A 45 -2.05 0.66 3.01
CA ARG A 45 -0.75 0.96 2.42
C ARG A 45 0.14 1.61 3.48
N ILE A 46 1.04 0.81 4.05
CA ILE A 46 1.95 1.21 5.13
C ILE A 46 3.22 1.75 4.49
N THR A 47 3.62 2.96 4.88
CA THR A 47 4.76 3.70 4.29
C THR A 47 5.89 3.93 5.28
N ALA A 48 5.60 3.96 6.59
CA ALA A 48 6.63 4.11 7.61
C ALA A 48 6.16 3.51 8.94
N VAL A 49 7.11 3.26 9.82
CA VAL A 49 6.87 2.96 11.23
C VAL A 49 7.73 3.88 12.09
N ALA A 50 7.26 4.22 13.28
CA ALA A 50 8.09 4.86 14.30
C ALA A 50 8.05 4.07 15.60
N THR A 51 9.21 3.93 16.22
CA THR A 51 9.38 3.24 17.49
C THR A 51 9.90 4.21 18.53
N GLN A 52 9.47 4.02 19.77
CA GLN A 52 9.98 4.71 20.95
C GLN A 52 10.10 3.70 22.09
N GLY A 53 11.05 3.87 23.01
CA GLY A 53 11.10 3.02 24.20
C GLY A 53 9.95 3.31 25.16
N ARG A 54 9.85 2.56 26.25
CA ARG A 54 8.82 2.78 27.26
C ARG A 54 9.17 3.99 28.13
N TYR A 55 8.21 4.89 28.32
CA TYR A 55 8.43 6.15 29.03
C TYR A 55 8.95 5.94 30.46
N GLY A 56 9.99 6.68 30.85
CA GLY A 56 10.53 6.68 32.20
C GLY A 56 11.18 5.36 32.65
N SER A 57 11.58 4.49 31.71
CA SER A 57 12.26 3.22 32.02
C SER A 57 13.53 3.02 31.20
N SER A 58 14.25 1.94 31.51
CA SER A 58 15.38 1.47 30.72
C SER A 58 14.96 0.53 29.59
N ASP A 59 13.67 0.44 29.28
CA ASP A 59 13.11 -0.58 28.38
C ASP A 59 12.95 -0.03 26.96
N TRP A 60 13.82 -0.45 26.03
CA TRP A 60 13.72 -0.14 24.61
C TRP A 60 14.41 -1.18 23.73
N LEU A 61 13.93 -1.30 22.50
CA LEU A 61 14.52 -2.14 21.47
C LEU A 61 15.66 -1.41 20.76
N THR A 62 16.77 -2.11 20.48
CA THR A 62 17.92 -1.57 19.73
C THR A 62 17.98 -2.14 18.31
N SER A 63 17.29 -3.24 18.02
CA SER A 63 17.11 -3.78 16.68
C SER A 63 15.81 -4.61 16.59
N TYR A 64 15.18 -4.65 15.42
CA TYR A 64 13.93 -5.39 15.22
C TYR A 64 13.72 -5.82 13.77
N LEU A 65 12.78 -6.77 13.56
CA LEU A 65 12.21 -7.12 12.26
C LEU A 65 10.78 -6.59 12.13
N LEU A 66 10.39 -6.29 10.89
CA LEU A 66 8.99 -6.04 10.54
C LEU A 66 8.44 -7.20 9.74
N MET A 67 7.27 -7.69 10.14
CA MET A 67 6.52 -8.70 9.43
C MET A 67 5.12 -8.20 9.13
N PHE A 68 4.58 -8.61 7.98
CA PHE A 68 3.28 -8.16 7.50
C PHE A 68 2.40 -9.33 7.10
N SER A 69 1.09 -9.19 7.29
CA SER A 69 0.10 -10.19 6.86
C SER A 69 -1.20 -9.54 6.42
N ASP A 70 -1.88 -10.15 5.44
CA ASP A 70 -3.27 -9.81 5.10
C ASP A 70 -4.27 -10.61 5.97
N THR A 71 -3.87 -11.75 6.54
CA THR A 71 -4.78 -12.70 7.23
C THR A 71 -4.50 -12.88 8.72
N GLY A 72 -3.35 -12.42 9.22
CA GLY A 72 -2.90 -12.65 10.60
C GLY A 72 -2.22 -14.01 10.82
N ASN A 73 -2.25 -14.91 9.83
CA ASN A 73 -1.66 -16.26 9.92
C ASN A 73 -0.40 -16.43 9.08
N ASN A 74 -0.40 -15.91 7.85
CA ASN A 74 0.71 -16.02 6.92
C ASN A 74 1.54 -14.73 6.94
N TRP A 75 2.73 -14.79 7.54
CA TRP A 75 3.57 -13.63 7.77
C TRP A 75 4.72 -13.55 6.77
N LYS A 76 4.94 -12.35 6.22
CA LYS A 76 6.07 -12.06 5.34
C LYS A 76 6.97 -11.05 6.00
N GLN A 77 8.25 -11.39 6.14
CA GLN A 77 9.26 -10.45 6.60
C GLN A 77 9.49 -9.38 5.53
N TYR A 78 9.58 -8.12 5.95
CA TYR A 78 10.03 -7.05 5.07
C TYR A 78 11.55 -7.05 4.95
N ARG A 79 12.04 -6.91 3.72
CA ARG A 79 13.47 -6.85 3.40
C ARG A 79 13.68 -5.73 2.39
N GLN A 80 14.64 -4.87 2.66
CA GLN A 80 15.17 -3.96 1.63
C GLN A 80 16.16 -4.75 0.77
N GLU A 81 16.28 -4.34 -0.50
CA GLU A 81 17.29 -4.87 -1.42
C GLU A 81 18.67 -4.79 -0.75
N ASP A 82 19.41 -5.90 -0.77
CA ASP A 82 20.73 -6.05 -0.14
C ASP A 82 20.82 -5.87 1.39
N SER A 83 19.70 -5.86 2.11
CA SER A 83 19.67 -5.81 3.59
C SER A 83 19.37 -7.17 4.23
N ILE A 84 19.88 -7.39 5.45
CA ILE A 84 19.52 -8.55 6.30
C ILE A 84 18.03 -8.50 6.73
N GLY A 85 17.33 -7.40 6.43
CA GLY A 85 15.92 -7.19 6.75
C GLY A 85 15.67 -6.80 8.21
N SER A 86 16.74 -6.47 8.95
CA SER A 86 16.67 -5.87 10.28
C SER A 86 16.70 -4.36 10.22
N PHE A 87 16.03 -3.73 11.19
CA PHE A 87 15.97 -2.30 11.35
C PHE A 87 16.70 -1.91 12.65
N PRO A 88 17.50 -0.83 12.63
CA PRO A 88 18.04 -0.29 13.87
C PRO A 88 16.91 0.34 14.68
N GLY A 89 16.86 0.02 15.97
CA GLY A 89 15.87 0.51 16.92
C GLY A 89 16.25 1.82 17.58
N ASN A 90 15.80 1.98 18.82
CA ASN A 90 16.03 3.15 19.64
C ASN A 90 17.37 3.08 20.39
N THR A 91 17.90 4.25 20.73
CA THR A 91 19.10 4.39 21.57
C THR A 91 18.78 4.75 23.02
N ASN A 92 17.54 5.16 23.30
CA ASN A 92 17.04 5.48 24.62
C ASN A 92 15.50 5.35 24.66
N ALA A 93 14.91 5.61 25.83
CA ALA A 93 13.47 5.50 26.05
C ALA A 93 12.63 6.62 25.40
N ASP A 94 13.23 7.81 25.19
CA ASP A 94 12.50 9.05 24.94
C ASP A 94 12.55 9.50 23.48
N SER A 95 13.58 9.12 22.72
CA SER A 95 13.73 9.51 21.32
C SER A 95 12.86 8.63 20.41
N VAL A 96 12.14 9.28 19.50
CA VAL A 96 11.38 8.60 18.46
C VAL A 96 12.34 8.25 17.33
N MET A 97 12.40 6.97 16.95
CA MET A 97 13.13 6.48 15.79
C MET A 97 12.12 6.12 14.69
N GLN A 98 12.16 6.86 13.59
CA GLN A 98 11.26 6.63 12.46
C GLN A 98 12.01 5.97 11.30
N HIS A 99 11.37 4.96 10.70
CA HIS A 99 11.85 4.26 9.52
C HIS A 99 10.82 4.33 8.40
N THR A 100 11.19 5.03 7.32
CA THR A 100 10.42 5.03 6.08
C THR A 100 10.74 3.78 5.28
N LEU A 101 9.70 3.05 4.87
CA LEU A 101 9.85 1.86 4.04
C LEU A 101 10.13 2.29 2.60
N GLN A 102 11.29 1.90 2.07
CA GLN A 102 11.63 2.16 0.66
C GLN A 102 10.55 1.67 -0.31
N GLN A 103 9.99 0.49 -0.04
CA GLN A 103 8.84 -0.05 -0.75
C GLN A 103 7.64 -0.12 0.21
N PRO A 104 6.58 0.68 0.00
CA PRO A 104 5.37 0.60 0.81
C PRO A 104 4.76 -0.80 0.78
N VAL A 105 4.25 -1.26 1.92
CA VAL A 105 3.66 -2.59 2.06
C VAL A 105 2.14 -2.50 2.11
N LEU A 106 1.45 -3.35 1.33
CA LEU A 106 0.01 -3.54 1.44
C LEU A 106 -0.26 -4.69 2.40
N ALA A 107 -0.85 -4.40 3.56
CA ALA A 107 -1.18 -5.39 4.57
C ALA A 107 -2.30 -4.89 5.50
N ARG A 108 -2.95 -5.80 6.22
CA ARG A 108 -3.86 -5.45 7.33
C ARG A 108 -3.17 -5.53 8.68
N TYR A 109 -2.28 -6.49 8.85
CA TYR A 109 -1.58 -6.74 10.10
C TYR A 109 -0.11 -6.40 9.97
N LEU A 110 0.42 -5.81 11.04
CA LEU A 110 1.84 -5.53 11.23
C LEU A 110 2.33 -6.23 12.49
N ARG A 111 3.49 -6.87 12.41
CA ARG A 111 4.23 -7.42 13.56
C ARG A 111 5.60 -6.78 13.64
N LEU A 112 5.96 -6.34 14.84
CA LEU A 112 7.32 -5.98 15.18
C LEU A 112 7.90 -7.09 16.06
N VAL A 113 9.01 -7.69 15.59
CA VAL A 113 9.71 -8.76 16.31
C VAL A 113 11.03 -8.20 16.84
N PRO A 114 11.19 -8.05 18.17
CA PRO A 114 12.45 -7.71 18.81
C PRO A 114 13.59 -8.63 18.37
N LEU A 115 14.73 -8.05 18.01
CA LEU A 115 15.96 -8.80 17.82
C LEU A 115 16.90 -8.58 19.01
N ASP A 116 17.18 -7.31 19.33
CA ASP A 116 17.99 -6.92 20.49
C ASP A 116 17.36 -5.72 21.20
N TRP A 117 17.74 -5.51 22.47
CA TRP A 117 17.23 -4.47 23.35
C TRP A 117 18.33 -3.95 24.27
N ASN A 118 18.00 -2.93 25.07
CA ASN A 118 18.93 -2.38 26.05
C ASN A 118 19.44 -3.45 27.04
N PRO A 119 20.76 -3.69 27.16
CA PRO A 119 21.31 -4.68 28.08
C PRO A 119 20.98 -4.40 29.55
N SER A 120 20.75 -3.14 29.92
CA SER A 120 20.42 -2.71 31.27
C SER A 120 18.91 -2.63 31.55
N GLY A 121 18.06 -3.12 30.63
CA GLY A 121 16.61 -3.08 30.76
C GLY A 121 15.92 -4.26 30.09
N ARG A 122 14.64 -4.10 29.77
CA ARG A 122 13.81 -5.10 29.09
C ARG A 122 13.40 -4.65 27.69
N ILE A 123 12.70 -5.53 26.98
CA ILE A 123 11.96 -5.14 25.79
C ILE A 123 10.88 -4.12 26.18
N GLY A 124 10.92 -2.95 25.57
CA GLY A 124 9.92 -1.90 25.73
C GLY A 124 9.66 -1.17 24.42
N LEU A 125 8.40 -0.85 24.13
CA LEU A 125 8.02 -0.30 22.83
C LEU A 125 6.75 0.55 22.91
N ARG A 126 6.79 1.72 22.29
CA ARG A 126 5.64 2.42 21.70
C ARG A 126 5.83 2.35 20.19
N LEU A 127 4.84 1.83 19.49
CA LEU A 127 4.88 1.65 18.05
C LEU A 127 3.79 2.51 17.42
N GLU A 128 4.17 3.15 16.32
CA GLU A 128 3.29 3.90 15.46
C GLU A 128 3.47 3.46 14.02
N ALA A 129 2.35 3.26 13.30
CA ALA A 129 2.36 2.92 11.88
C ALA A 129 1.74 4.04 11.05
N TYR A 130 2.41 4.38 9.95
CA TYR A 130 2.03 5.47 9.06
C TYR A 130 1.66 4.96 7.68
N GLY A 131 0.64 5.57 7.07
CA GLY A 131 0.15 5.13 5.76
C GLY A 131 -1.22 5.68 5.41
N CYS A 132 -1.95 4.95 4.56
CA CYS A 132 -3.36 5.22 4.27
C CYS A 132 -4.17 3.94 4.04
N PRO A 133 -5.49 3.95 4.31
CA PRO A 133 -6.36 2.84 3.95
C PRO A 133 -6.26 2.51 2.47
N TYR A 134 -6.25 1.23 2.13
CA TYR A 134 -6.21 0.75 0.76
C TYR A 134 -7.52 0.05 0.42
N ALA A 135 -8.33 0.73 -0.38
CA ALA A 135 -9.51 0.15 -1.00
C ALA A 135 -9.14 -0.34 -2.40
N SER A 136 -9.50 -1.60 -2.69
CA SER A 136 -9.42 -2.14 -4.03
C SER A 136 -10.71 -2.89 -4.34
N ASP A 137 -11.42 -2.44 -5.36
CA ASP A 137 -12.57 -3.18 -5.87
C ASP A 137 -12.06 -4.28 -6.80
N VAL A 138 -12.38 -5.52 -6.45
CA VAL A 138 -12.09 -6.68 -7.28
C VAL A 138 -13.33 -6.96 -8.12
N VAL A 139 -13.28 -6.62 -9.40
CA VAL A 139 -14.39 -6.89 -10.32
C VAL A 139 -14.10 -8.19 -11.07
N GLY A 140 -14.98 -9.17 -10.93
CA GLY A 140 -14.94 -10.41 -11.70
C GLY A 140 -15.68 -10.23 -13.02
N PHE A 141 -15.02 -10.54 -14.13
CA PHE A 141 -15.65 -10.54 -15.44
C PHE A 141 -15.76 -11.96 -15.98
N ASP A 142 -16.98 -12.37 -16.28
CA ASP A 142 -17.36 -13.65 -16.89
C ASP A 142 -17.32 -13.63 -18.42
N GLY A 143 -16.98 -12.48 -19.02
CA GLY A 143 -17.02 -12.22 -20.46
C GLY A 143 -18.29 -11.51 -20.94
N SER A 144 -19.30 -11.33 -20.09
CA SER A 144 -20.49 -10.51 -20.35
C SER A 144 -20.49 -9.18 -19.58
N SER A 145 -19.70 -9.11 -18.51
CA SER A 145 -19.58 -7.95 -17.63
C SER A 145 -18.65 -6.86 -18.20
N GLY A 146 -18.84 -5.60 -17.79
CA GLY A 146 -17.98 -4.48 -18.19
C GLY A 146 -17.99 -3.31 -17.20
N LEU A 147 -16.89 -2.54 -17.15
CA LEU A 147 -16.77 -1.30 -16.38
C LEU A 147 -17.01 -0.10 -17.29
N SER A 148 -17.95 0.77 -16.95
CA SER A 148 -18.12 2.03 -17.67
C SER A 148 -17.27 3.13 -17.01
N TYR A 149 -16.34 3.71 -17.77
CA TYR A 149 -15.56 4.88 -17.34
C TYR A 149 -15.96 6.09 -18.17
N ARG A 150 -16.48 7.12 -17.51
CA ARG A 150 -16.85 8.39 -18.15
C ARG A 150 -15.77 9.42 -17.87
N PHE A 151 -15.13 9.90 -18.92
CA PHE A 151 -14.19 11.01 -18.80
C PHE A 151 -14.95 12.26 -18.37
N GLY A 152 -14.44 12.92 -17.33
CA GLY A 152 -15.02 14.18 -16.87
C GLY A 152 -14.87 15.26 -17.96
N PRO A 153 -15.81 16.21 -18.06
CA PRO A 153 -15.63 17.37 -18.92
C PRO A 153 -14.49 18.22 -18.33
N ARG A 154 -13.27 18.14 -18.87
CA ARG A 154 -12.18 19.04 -18.45
C ARG A 154 -11.72 19.98 -19.57
N PRO A 155 -11.39 21.25 -19.23
CA PRO A 155 -11.09 22.30 -20.19
C PRO A 155 -9.67 22.15 -20.75
N ARG A 156 -9.54 22.43 -22.04
CA ARG A 156 -8.33 22.77 -22.81
C ARG A 156 -6.94 22.45 -22.22
N GLN A 157 -6.24 21.60 -22.98
CA GLN A 157 -4.79 21.47 -23.17
C GLN A 157 -3.94 20.80 -22.06
N ARG A 158 -3.37 19.63 -22.42
CA ARG A 158 -2.29 18.86 -21.75
C ARG A 158 -2.59 18.16 -20.41
N ALA A 159 -3.79 17.62 -20.22
CA ALA A 159 -3.98 16.56 -19.21
C ALA A 159 -3.71 15.19 -19.85
N LYS A 160 -2.61 14.52 -19.47
CA LYS A 160 -2.41 13.08 -19.75
C LYS A 160 -3.17 12.30 -18.70
N GLU A 161 -4.26 11.64 -19.08
CA GLU A 161 -4.97 10.71 -18.21
C GLU A 161 -4.42 9.30 -18.43
N SER A 162 -3.97 8.65 -17.35
CA SER A 162 -3.41 7.30 -17.38
C SER A 162 -4.33 6.32 -16.65
N ILE A 163 -4.69 5.24 -17.32
CA ILE A 163 -5.40 4.10 -16.73
C ILE A 163 -4.37 2.98 -16.52
N SER A 164 -4.17 2.55 -15.28
CA SER A 164 -3.27 1.45 -14.91
C SER A 164 -4.10 0.24 -14.49
N LEU A 165 -3.80 -0.92 -15.06
CA LEU A 165 -4.53 -2.17 -14.82
C LEU A 165 -3.55 -3.24 -14.38
N LYS A 166 -3.83 -3.88 -13.24
CA LYS A 166 -3.12 -5.08 -12.80
C LYS A 166 -4.12 -6.23 -12.83
N PHE A 167 -3.85 -7.23 -13.67
CA PHE A 167 -4.73 -8.38 -13.85
C PHE A 167 -3.96 -9.68 -13.64
N LYS A 168 -4.70 -10.72 -13.26
CA LYS A 168 -4.26 -12.13 -13.30
C LYS A 168 -5.34 -12.92 -14.00
N THR A 169 -4.96 -13.83 -14.88
CA THR A 169 -5.90 -14.67 -15.61
C THR A 169 -5.37 -16.10 -15.75
N LEU A 170 -6.27 -17.08 -15.69
CA LEU A 170 -5.98 -18.48 -16.03
C LEU A 170 -6.15 -18.74 -17.54
N ARG A 171 -6.77 -17.81 -18.27
CA ARG A 171 -7.01 -17.93 -19.72
C ARG A 171 -5.80 -17.37 -20.48
N ARG A 172 -5.38 -18.10 -21.52
CA ARG A 172 -4.26 -17.69 -22.39
C ARG A 172 -4.68 -16.68 -23.47
N SER A 173 -5.98 -16.55 -23.72
CA SER A 173 -6.52 -15.59 -24.68
C SER A 173 -7.82 -14.95 -24.17
N GLY A 174 -8.06 -13.70 -24.56
CA GLY A 174 -9.28 -12.96 -24.25
C GLY A 174 -9.08 -11.44 -24.29
N THR A 175 -10.17 -10.69 -24.44
CA THR A 175 -10.15 -9.22 -24.36
C THR A 175 -9.97 -8.78 -22.92
N LEU A 176 -8.97 -7.94 -22.64
CA LEU A 176 -8.67 -7.42 -21.30
C LEU A 176 -9.30 -6.05 -21.08
N LEU A 177 -9.32 -5.23 -22.13
CA LEU A 177 -9.93 -3.92 -22.12
C LEU A 177 -10.45 -3.66 -23.54
N HIS A 178 -11.73 -3.41 -23.67
CA HIS A 178 -12.26 -2.76 -24.86
C HIS A 178 -12.61 -1.32 -24.52
N GLY A 179 -12.59 -0.45 -25.50
CA GLY A 179 -12.77 0.97 -25.28
C GLY A 179 -13.31 1.60 -26.52
N GLN A 180 -14.56 2.05 -26.47
CA GLN A 180 -15.21 2.71 -27.60
C GLN A 180 -15.15 4.23 -27.42
N GLY A 181 -14.54 4.90 -28.38
CA GLY A 181 -14.54 6.35 -28.51
C GLY A 181 -15.72 6.84 -29.36
N PRO A 182 -15.87 8.16 -29.53
CA PRO A 182 -16.88 8.74 -30.41
C PRO A 182 -16.62 8.28 -31.85
N VAL A 183 -17.64 7.69 -32.48
CA VAL A 183 -17.68 7.30 -33.90
C VAL A 183 -16.56 6.32 -34.30
N GLU A 184 -16.81 5.02 -34.15
CA GLU A 184 -15.98 3.88 -34.61
C GLU A 184 -14.50 3.83 -34.17
N HIS A 185 -14.03 4.82 -33.41
CA HIS A 185 -12.74 4.73 -32.77
C HIS A 185 -12.83 3.69 -31.66
N SER A 186 -11.97 2.68 -31.72
CA SER A 186 -11.90 1.69 -30.66
C SER A 186 -10.47 1.40 -30.29
N LEU A 187 -10.22 1.28 -28.99
CA LEU A 187 -8.98 0.74 -28.45
C LEU A 187 -9.32 -0.60 -27.78
N THR A 188 -8.61 -1.64 -28.17
CA THR A 188 -8.74 -2.97 -27.56
C THR A 188 -7.38 -3.44 -27.09
N LEU A 189 -7.27 -3.75 -25.80
CA LEU A 189 -6.17 -4.52 -25.24
C LEU A 189 -6.62 -5.96 -25.09
N GLU A 190 -5.90 -6.89 -25.69
CA GLU A 190 -6.21 -8.31 -25.63
C GLU A 190 -4.99 -9.13 -25.26
N LEU A 191 -5.26 -10.31 -24.70
CA LEU A 191 -4.29 -11.37 -24.54
C LEU A 191 -4.50 -12.36 -25.69
N GLU A 192 -3.44 -12.66 -26.43
CA GLU A 192 -3.46 -13.66 -27.48
C GLU A 192 -2.30 -14.63 -27.24
N SER A 193 -2.62 -15.89 -26.87
CA SER A 193 -1.62 -16.92 -26.57
C SER A 193 -0.57 -16.46 -25.54
N GLY A 194 -1.00 -15.74 -24.50
CA GLY A 194 -0.15 -15.20 -23.45
C GLY A 194 0.61 -13.92 -23.81
N LYS A 195 0.46 -13.39 -25.03
CA LYS A 195 1.05 -12.12 -25.45
C LYS A 195 0.02 -11.00 -25.38
N LEU A 196 0.44 -9.84 -24.88
CA LEU A 196 -0.40 -8.66 -24.82
C LEU A 196 -0.42 -7.98 -26.20
N ARG A 197 -1.59 -7.67 -26.76
CA ARG A 197 -1.75 -6.92 -28.00
C ARG A 197 -2.63 -5.70 -27.77
N LEU A 198 -2.18 -4.56 -28.30
CA LEU A 198 -2.92 -3.31 -28.35
C LEU A 198 -3.38 -3.07 -29.79
N LEU A 199 -4.69 -3.00 -29.97
CA LEU A 199 -5.35 -2.71 -31.25
C LEU A 199 -5.98 -1.32 -31.17
N LEU A 200 -5.67 -0.48 -32.14
CA LEU A 200 -6.24 0.85 -32.31
C LEU A 200 -6.99 0.89 -33.64
N ARG A 201 -8.28 1.17 -33.60
CA ARG A 201 -9.13 1.40 -34.78
C ARG A 201 -9.51 2.87 -34.84
N GLN A 202 -9.34 3.48 -36.00
CA GLN A 202 -9.66 4.88 -36.26
C GLN A 202 -10.92 4.97 -37.15
N GLY A 203 -11.88 5.80 -36.77
CA GLY A 203 -13.09 6.06 -37.55
C GLY A 203 -12.84 7.07 -38.67
N SER A 204 -13.58 6.95 -39.77
CA SER A 204 -13.32 7.64 -41.05
C SER A 204 -13.98 9.02 -41.22
N THR A 205 -14.41 9.70 -40.14
CA THR A 205 -14.96 11.06 -40.24
C THR A 205 -14.47 12.01 -39.13
N PRO A 206 -14.12 13.27 -39.46
CA PRO A 206 -13.85 14.28 -38.45
C PRO A 206 -15.17 14.95 -38.04
N VAL A 207 -15.41 15.09 -36.74
CA VAL A 207 -15.84 16.35 -36.06
C VAL A 207 -16.28 16.08 -34.61
N HIS A 208 -15.98 17.09 -33.79
CA HIS A 208 -16.33 17.37 -32.40
C HIS A 208 -17.67 16.80 -31.88
N THR A 209 -17.69 16.34 -30.61
CA THR A 209 -18.52 16.86 -29.50
C THR A 209 -18.18 16.14 -28.17
N TYR A 210 -18.49 16.84 -27.09
CA TYR A 210 -18.15 16.67 -25.67
C TYR A 210 -18.70 15.39 -24.98
N GLY A 211 -17.86 14.79 -24.13
CA GLY A 211 -18.25 13.83 -23.09
C GLY A 211 -18.21 12.37 -23.52
N THR A 212 -17.03 11.73 -23.45
CA THR A 212 -16.83 10.33 -23.84
C THR A 212 -17.07 9.38 -22.67
N THR A 213 -17.90 8.35 -22.89
CA THR A 213 -18.06 7.21 -21.98
C THR A 213 -17.43 5.99 -22.64
N MET A 214 -16.33 5.46 -22.08
CA MET A 214 -15.72 4.21 -22.53
C MET A 214 -16.31 3.05 -21.72
N MET A 215 -16.86 2.06 -22.41
CA MET A 215 -17.26 0.79 -21.80
C MET A 215 -16.10 -0.21 -21.92
N LEU A 216 -15.52 -0.57 -20.79
CA LEU A 216 -14.48 -1.59 -20.66
C LEU A 216 -15.09 -2.96 -20.48
N THR A 217 -15.03 -3.80 -21.50
CA THR A 217 -15.27 -5.23 -21.35
C THR A 217 -13.94 -5.94 -21.11
N SER A 218 -13.94 -6.90 -20.19
CA SER A 218 -12.75 -7.64 -19.80
C SER A 218 -13.08 -9.12 -19.60
N ILE A 219 -12.09 -9.98 -19.73
CA ILE A 219 -12.12 -11.37 -19.29
C ILE A 219 -11.02 -11.50 -18.23
N GLY A 220 -11.41 -11.50 -16.96
CA GLY A 220 -10.47 -11.63 -15.86
C GLY A 220 -10.89 -10.92 -14.58
N LEU A 221 -9.93 -10.76 -13.67
CA LEU A 221 -10.07 -9.93 -12.47
C LEU A 221 -9.35 -8.61 -12.74
N VAL A 222 -10.10 -7.51 -12.77
CA VAL A 222 -9.51 -6.17 -12.78
C VAL A 222 -9.58 -5.63 -11.37
N GLN A 223 -8.42 -5.29 -10.82
CA GLN A 223 -8.35 -4.59 -9.55
C GLN A 223 -8.33 -3.09 -9.83
N ARG A 224 -9.38 -2.38 -9.41
CA ARG A 224 -9.38 -0.92 -9.42
C ARG A 224 -8.78 -0.44 -8.11
N ASP A 225 -7.58 0.13 -8.19
CA ASP A 225 -6.93 0.72 -7.03
C ASP A 225 -7.41 2.17 -6.88
N THR A 226 -8.29 2.42 -5.92
CA THR A 226 -8.70 3.77 -5.52
C THR A 226 -7.74 4.25 -4.43
N THR A 227 -6.56 4.71 -4.81
CA THR A 227 -5.77 5.56 -3.91
C THR A 227 -6.42 6.93 -3.86
N SER A 228 -7.11 7.25 -2.76
CA SER A 228 -7.44 8.65 -2.46
C SER A 228 -6.11 9.37 -2.23
N GLN A 229 -5.70 10.19 -3.20
CA GLN A 229 -4.59 11.13 -3.06
C GLN A 229 -5.01 12.30 -2.16
#